data_AF-A0A355YE03-F1
#
_entry.id   AF-A0A355YE03-F1
#
_cell.length_a   1.000
_cell.length_b   1.000
_cell.length_c   1.000
_cell.angle_alpha   90.00
_cell.angle_beta   90.00
_cell.angle_gamma   90.00
#
_symmetry.space_group_name_H-M   'P 1'
#
loop_
_entity.id
_entity.type
_entity.pdbx_description
1 polymer ?
#
loop_
_entity_poly.entity_id
_entity_poly.type
_entity_poly.pdbx_seq_one_letter_code
_entity_poly.pdbx_strand_id
1 'polypeptide(L)'
;MVRHALAAALSSLLLAGCVTVGPDYKAPAQAPVVLQGAGQAVFSSASPIAGWWAQFDDPVLGQLMHAALSDNLDLQVAQSRVRQARAVFVERRLDQAPHVT
;
A
#
# COMPACT_ATOMS: atom_id res chain seq x y z
N MET A 1 6.99 11.39 -53.08
CA MET A 1 7.58 10.50 -52.06
C MET A 1 8.03 11.25 -50.81
N VAL A 2 8.91 12.27 -50.92
CA VAL A 2 9.43 13.04 -49.76
C VAL A 2 8.34 13.74 -48.91
N ARG A 3 7.31 14.34 -49.54
CA ARG A 3 6.21 15.01 -48.81
C ARG A 3 5.36 14.05 -47.97
N HIS A 4 5.16 12.80 -48.43
CA HIS A 4 4.42 11.79 -47.67
C HIS A 4 5.24 11.24 -46.49
N ALA A 5 6.56 11.11 -46.65
CA ALA A 5 7.46 10.74 -45.56
C ALA A 5 7.48 11.81 -44.45
N LEU A 6 7.52 13.10 -44.83
CA LEU A 6 7.43 14.23 -43.88
C LEU A 6 6.10 14.27 -43.14
N ALA A 7 4.98 14.05 -43.82
CA ALA A 7 3.66 14.00 -43.19
C ALA A 7 3.53 12.81 -42.21
N ALA A 8 4.06 11.64 -42.58
CA ALA A 8 4.08 10.47 -41.69
C ALA A 8 4.93 10.73 -40.44
N ALA A 9 6.13 11.28 -40.58
CA ALA A 9 7.00 11.60 -39.46
C ALA A 9 6.40 12.63 -38.50
N LEU A 10 5.74 13.68 -39.03
CA LEU A 10 5.07 14.69 -38.20
C LEU A 10 3.89 14.10 -37.43
N SER A 11 3.15 13.18 -38.05
CA SER A 11 2.04 12.47 -37.40
C SER A 11 2.54 11.59 -36.25
N SER A 12 3.65 10.86 -36.44
CA SER A 12 4.27 10.06 -35.39
C SER A 12 4.72 10.89 -34.19
N LEU A 13 5.26 12.10 -34.44
CA LEU A 13 5.69 13.02 -33.39
C LEU A 13 4.51 13.56 -32.57
N LEU A 14 3.39 13.85 -33.23
CA LEU A 14 2.16 14.29 -32.56
C LEU A 14 1.52 13.20 -31.69
N LEU A 15 1.67 11.92 -32.06
CA LEU A 15 1.17 10.78 -31.27
C LEU A 15 2.09 10.40 -30.10
N ALA A 16 3.35 10.85 -30.09
CA ALA A 16 4.30 10.53 -29.02
C ALA A 16 3.95 11.15 -27.66
N GLY A 17 2.98 12.08 -27.60
CA GLY A 17 2.45 12.65 -26.36
C GLY A 17 1.51 11.73 -25.57
N CYS A 18 1.06 10.61 -26.13
CA CYS A 18 0.23 9.61 -25.44
C CYS A 18 1.07 8.65 -24.58
N VAL A 19 1.92 9.18 -23.71
CA VAL A 19 2.75 8.38 -22.80
C VAL A 19 2.55 8.83 -21.36
N THR A 20 2.54 7.89 -20.43
CA THR A 20 2.61 8.18 -19.00
C THR A 20 3.88 8.97 -18.69
N VAL A 21 3.71 10.19 -18.19
CA VAL A 21 4.80 11.08 -17.81
C VAL A 21 5.01 11.04 -16.30
N GLY A 22 6.26 10.97 -15.87
CA GLY A 22 6.64 10.93 -14.46
C GLY A 22 7.65 9.81 -14.17
N PRO A 23 8.35 9.88 -13.03
CA PRO A 23 9.27 8.82 -12.63
C PRO A 23 8.52 7.57 -12.19
N ASP A 24 9.03 6.41 -12.57
CA ASP A 24 8.57 5.15 -11.99
C ASP A 24 8.90 5.13 -10.49
N TYR A 25 7.87 4.94 -9.66
CA TYR A 25 8.06 4.84 -8.22
C TYR A 25 8.99 3.67 -7.89
N LYS A 26 10.04 3.94 -7.12
CA LYS A 26 10.93 2.94 -6.52
C LYS A 26 10.89 3.11 -5.02
N ALA A 27 10.51 2.04 -4.31
CA ALA A 27 10.58 2.05 -2.86
C ALA A 27 12.03 2.30 -2.42
N PRO A 28 12.27 3.19 -1.44
CA PRO A 28 13.62 3.44 -0.96
C PRO A 28 14.18 2.17 -0.30
N ALA A 29 15.44 1.85 -0.60
CA ALA A 29 16.13 0.79 0.12
C ALA A 29 16.27 1.20 1.59
N GLN A 30 15.68 0.41 2.49
CA GLN A 30 15.81 0.64 3.92
C GLN A 30 17.10 -0.01 4.43
N ALA A 31 17.86 0.72 5.25
CA ALA A 31 18.98 0.15 5.95
C ALA A 31 18.47 -0.93 6.93
N PRO A 32 19.18 -2.06 7.09
CA PRO A 32 18.82 -3.06 8.09
C PRO A 32 18.81 -2.44 9.49
N VAL A 33 17.76 -2.72 10.26
CA VAL A 33 17.70 -2.33 11.67
C VAL A 33 18.65 -3.25 12.44
N VAL A 34 19.67 -2.68 13.07
CA VAL A 34 20.59 -3.42 13.95
C VAL A 34 20.18 -3.18 15.40
N LEU A 35 19.66 -4.22 16.04
CA LEU A 35 19.29 -4.20 17.45
C LEU A 35 20.50 -4.61 18.30
N GLN A 36 21.03 -3.68 19.08
CA GLN A 36 22.11 -3.96 20.03
C GLN A 36 21.60 -4.87 21.15
N GLY A 37 22.30 -5.98 21.42
CA GLY A 37 21.95 -6.91 22.50
C GLY A 37 20.87 -7.96 22.16
N ALA A 38 20.27 -7.93 20.96
CA ALA A 38 19.25 -8.90 20.55
C ALA A 38 19.80 -10.31 20.21
N GLY A 39 21.12 -10.52 20.30
CA GLY A 39 21.76 -11.83 20.10
C GLY A 39 21.82 -12.71 21.35
N GLN A 40 21.30 -12.24 22.49
CA GLN A 40 21.24 -13.03 23.72
C GLN A 40 20.20 -14.14 23.59
N ALA A 41 20.45 -15.30 24.22
CA ALA A 41 19.58 -16.48 24.15
C ALA A 41 18.15 -16.26 24.69
N VAL A 42 17.90 -15.14 25.38
CA VAL A 42 16.57 -14.71 25.84
C VAL A 42 15.70 -14.13 24.72
N PHE A 43 16.26 -13.81 23.55
CA PHE A 43 15.52 -13.27 22.41
C PHE A 43 15.40 -14.30 21.29
N SER A 44 14.25 -14.32 20.64
CA SER A 44 14.00 -15.11 19.43
C SER A 44 14.10 -14.23 18.20
N SER A 45 14.75 -14.73 17.16
CA SER A 45 14.76 -14.13 15.82
C SER A 45 13.55 -14.55 14.97
N ALA A 46 12.66 -15.37 15.52
CA ALA A 46 11.42 -15.73 14.85
C ALA A 46 10.52 -14.50 14.64
N SER A 47 9.73 -14.50 13.57
CA SER A 47 8.79 -13.40 13.30
C SER A 47 7.85 -13.19 14.49
N PRO A 48 7.52 -11.93 14.84
CA PRO A 48 6.61 -11.64 15.93
C PRO A 48 5.30 -12.41 15.77
N ILE A 49 4.93 -13.15 16.81
CA ILE A 49 3.72 -13.96 16.82
C ILE A 49 2.51 -13.01 16.83
N ALA A 50 1.61 -13.17 15.86
CA ALA A 50 0.29 -12.56 15.95
C ALA A 50 -0.38 -13.07 17.24
N GLY A 51 -0.75 -12.18 18.16
CA GLY A 51 -1.19 -12.62 19.49
C GLY A 51 -0.06 -12.82 20.49
N TRP A 52 1.06 -12.08 20.38
CA TRP A 52 2.23 -12.19 21.27
C TRP A 52 1.90 -12.24 22.77
N TRP A 53 0.81 -11.59 23.20
CA TRP A 53 0.32 -11.58 24.58
C TRP A 53 -0.11 -12.95 25.10
N ALA A 54 -0.41 -13.92 24.24
CA ALA A 54 -0.80 -15.27 24.63
C ALA A 54 0.32 -16.01 25.38
N GLN A 55 1.59 -15.61 25.18
CA GLN A 55 2.74 -16.20 25.87
C GLN A 55 2.76 -15.93 27.38
N PHE A 56 1.92 -15.01 27.88
CA PHE A 56 1.78 -14.77 29.31
C PHE A 56 0.84 -15.75 30.02
N ASP A 57 0.09 -16.58 29.27
CA ASP A 57 -0.92 -17.50 29.80
C ASP A 57 -1.94 -16.82 30.74
N ASP A 58 -2.22 -15.53 30.51
CA ASP A 58 -3.18 -14.73 31.28
C ASP A 58 -4.53 -14.66 30.54
N PRO A 59 -5.58 -15.36 31.04
CA PRO A 59 -6.89 -15.36 30.40
C PRO A 59 -7.62 -14.02 30.48
N VAL A 60 -7.32 -13.18 31.47
CA VAL A 60 -7.90 -11.83 31.60
C VAL A 60 -7.30 -10.93 30.53
N LEU A 61 -5.98 -10.95 30.38
CA LEU A 61 -5.29 -10.22 29.31
C LEU A 61 -5.80 -10.64 27.93
N GLY A 62 -5.97 -11.95 27.71
CA GLY A 62 -6.53 -12.47 26.47
C GLY A 62 -7.92 -11.90 26.14
N GLN A 63 -8.81 -11.84 27.15
CA GLN A 63 -10.15 -11.26 26.99
C GLN A 63 -10.09 -9.76 26.69
N LEU A 64 -9.26 -9.01 27.40
CA LEU A 64 -9.08 -7.57 27.17
C LEU A 64 -8.56 -7.28 25.76
N MET A 65 -7.57 -8.03 25.29
CA MET A 65 -7.06 -7.88 23.93
C MET A 65 -8.12 -8.23 22.88
N HIS A 66 -8.93 -9.26 23.12
CA HIS A 66 -10.01 -9.61 22.20
C HIS A 66 -11.09 -8.53 22.13
N ALA A 67 -11.53 -8.00 23.28
CA ALA A 67 -12.49 -6.89 23.35
C ALA A 67 -11.93 -5.63 22.67
N ALA A 68 -10.66 -5.30 22.93
CA ALA A 68 -10.00 -4.15 22.30
C ALA A 68 -9.86 -4.30 20.77
N LEU A 69 -9.64 -5.50 20.24
CA LEU A 69 -9.52 -5.69 18.79
C LEU A 69 -10.87 -5.74 18.07
N SER A 70 -11.95 -6.13 18.76
CA SER A 70 -13.30 -6.24 18.19
C SER A 70 -14.09 -4.93 18.28
N ASP A 71 -14.06 -4.27 19.44
CA ASP A 71 -14.98 -3.18 19.76
C ASP A 71 -14.33 -1.78 19.78
N ASN A 72 -13.04 -1.67 19.45
CA ASN A 72 -12.34 -0.38 19.48
C ASN A 72 -12.78 0.54 18.32
N LEU A 73 -13.35 1.69 18.70
CA LEU A 73 -13.87 2.69 17.76
C LEU A 73 -12.77 3.34 16.91
N ASP A 74 -11.55 3.51 17.44
CA ASP A 74 -10.44 4.06 16.66
C ASP A 74 -10.02 3.10 15.53
N LEU A 75 -10.03 1.79 15.77
CA LEU A 75 -9.81 0.78 14.73
C LEU A 75 -10.91 0.83 13.68
N GLN A 76 -12.17 0.99 14.08
CA GLN A 76 -13.30 1.12 13.16
C GLN A 76 -13.20 2.40 12.31
N VAL A 77 -12.77 3.51 12.91
CA VAL A 77 -12.50 4.77 12.20
C VAL A 77 -11.35 4.60 11.22
N ALA A 78 -10.23 3.98 11.62
CA ALA A 78 -9.10 3.71 10.75
C ALA A 78 -9.50 2.84 9.55
N GLN A 79 -10.28 1.78 9.79
CA GLN A 79 -10.81 0.93 8.73
C GLN A 79 -11.72 1.71 7.77
N SER A 80 -12.55 2.62 8.29
CA SER A 80 -13.41 3.49 7.47
C SER A 80 -12.59 4.44 6.60
N ARG A 81 -11.50 5.01 7.11
CA ARG A 81 -10.58 5.85 6.33
C ARG A 81 -9.93 5.07 5.19
N VAL A 82 -9.52 3.83 5.43
CA VAL A 82 -8.99 2.94 4.38
C VAL A 82 -10.05 2.66 3.31
N ARG A 83 -11.30 2.39 3.70
CA ARG A 83 -12.40 2.20 2.74
C ARG A 83 -12.63 3.47 1.90
N GLN A 84 -12.65 4.64 2.53
CA GLN A 84 -12.80 5.92 1.84
C GLN A 84 -11.68 6.13 0.82
N ALA A 85 -10.43 5.89 1.19
CA ALA A 85 -9.29 6.02 0.27
C ALA A 85 -9.41 5.06 -0.93
N ARG A 86 -9.89 3.82 -0.70
CA ARG A 86 -10.15 2.86 -1.79
C ARG A 86 -11.29 3.31 -2.70
N ALA A 87 -12.36 3.88 -2.15
CA ALA A 87 -13.49 4.38 -2.94
C ALA A 87 -13.03 5.48 -3.91
N VAL A 88 -12.24 6.45 -3.41
CA VAL A 88 -11.64 7.50 -4.26
C VAL A 88 -10.75 6.91 -5.35
N PHE A 89 -9.95 5.89 -5.03
CA PHE A 89 -9.12 5.21 -6.04
C PHE A 89 -9.97 4.52 -7.13
N VAL A 90 -11.08 3.88 -6.74
CA VAL A 90 -12.00 3.23 -7.68
C VAL A 90 -12.68 4.26 -8.59
N GLU A 91 -13.14 5.38 -8.05
CA GLU A 91 -13.72 6.49 -8.82
C GLU A 91 -12.73 7.00 -9.89
N ARG A 92 -11.49 7.28 -9.50
CA ARG A 92 -10.41 7.69 -10.43
C ARG A 92 -10.14 6.68 -11.54
N ARG A 93 -10.33 5.40 -11.27
CA ARG A 93 -10.16 4.35 -12.28
C ARG A 93 -11.30 4.36 -13.29
N LEU A 94 -12.51 4.74 -12.89
CA LEU A 94 -13.67 4.85 -13.78
C LEU A 94 -13.53 6.03 -14.75
N ASP A 95 -12.81 7.10 -14.38
CA ASP A 95 -12.48 8.21 -15.28
C ASP A 95 -11.71 7.77 -16.55
N GLN A 96 -11.13 6.57 -16.55
CA GLN A 96 -10.43 5.99 -17.70
C GLN A 96 -11.39 5.28 -18.69
N ALA A 97 -12.68 5.18 -18.35
CA ALA A 97 -13.72 4.56 -19.17
C ALA A 97 -14.79 5.58 -19.61
N PRO A 98 -15.58 5.30 -20.66
CA PRO A 98 -16.68 6.16 -21.05
C PRO A 98 -17.73 6.31 -19.92
N HIS A 99 -18.15 7.54 -19.65
CA HIS A 99 -19.25 7.83 -18.72
C HIS A 99 -20.58 7.82 -19.47
N VAL A 100 -21.53 6.98 -19.06
CA VAL A 100 -22.87 6.88 -19.64
C VAL A 100 -23.88 7.21 -18.54
N THR A 101 -24.68 8.26 -18.73
CA THR A 101 -25.73 8.72 -17.81
C THR A 101 -27.11 8.44 -18.35
#